data_AF-A0A0F9SGZ8-F1
#
_entry.id   AF-A0A0F9SGZ8-F1
#
_cell.length_a   1.000
_cell.length_b   1.000
_cell.length_c   1.000
_cell.angle_alpha   90.00
_cell.angle_beta   90.00
_cell.angle_gamma   90.00
#
_symmetry.space_group_name_H-M   'P 1'
#
loop_
_entity.id
_entity.type
_entity.pdbx_description
1 polymer ?
#
loop_
_entity_poly.entity_id
_entity_poly.type
_entity_poly.pdbx_seq_one_letter_code
_entity_poly.pdbx_strand_id
1 'polypeptide(L)'
;MAYINRNMNGEITEFFESRQHDTQEYMSMDNVELTTFIQQSATSQEVKAVLSSSDVALVRVLEDLINTLIDKNIIQFTDLPLVAQDKLANREKIRGHLTSLDNLMSDDEGIL
;
A
#
# COMPACT_ATOMS: atom_id res chain seq x y z
N MET A 1 5.00 3.36 5.18
CA MET A 1 5.94 4.19 5.98
C MET A 1 6.46 3.32 7.12
N ALA A 2 7.73 3.46 7.49
CA ALA A 2 8.38 2.59 8.48
C ALA A 2 9.21 3.39 9.49
N TYR A 3 9.30 2.87 10.71
CA TYR A 3 10.14 3.39 11.80
C TYR A 3 11.41 2.57 11.87
N ILE A 4 12.58 3.20 11.77
CA ILE A 4 13.87 2.51 11.72
C ILE A 4 14.72 2.81 12.96
N ASN A 5 15.52 1.83 13.36
CA ASN A 5 16.62 1.99 14.30
C ASN A 5 17.94 1.93 13.55
N ARG A 6 18.91 2.77 13.94
CA ARG A 6 20.26 2.78 13.40
C ARG A 6 21.28 2.43 14.48
N ASN A 7 22.37 1.79 14.08
CA ASN A 7 23.53 1.60 14.95
C ASN A 7 24.37 2.90 15.06
N MET A 8 25.42 2.87 15.89
CA MET A 8 26.34 4.00 16.06
C MET A 8 27.13 4.38 14.79
N ASN A 9 27.16 3.50 13.79
CA ASN A 9 27.79 3.75 12.48
C ASN A 9 26.81 4.35 11.47
N GLY A 10 25.54 4.55 11.85
CA GLY A 10 24.49 5.10 11.00
C GLY A 10 23.79 4.07 10.11
N GLU A 11 24.08 2.78 10.23
CA GLU A 11 23.46 1.73 9.42
C GLU A 11 22.13 1.29 10.05
N ILE A 12 21.14 0.96 9.22
CA ILE A 12 19.85 0.42 9.67
C ILE A 12 20.11 -0.94 10.33
N THR A 13 19.54 -1.16 11.52
CA THR A 13 19.60 -2.45 12.21
C THR A 13 18.25 -3.13 12.26
N GLU A 14 17.15 -2.38 12.36
CA GLU A 14 15.79 -2.89 12.48
C GLU A 14 14.79 -1.87 11.93
N PHE A 15 13.62 -2.35 11.48
CA PHE A 15 12.50 -1.50 11.10
C PHE A 15 11.16 -2.05 11.62
N PHE A 16 10.20 -1.15 11.83
CA PHE A 16 8.88 -1.45 12.37
C PHE A 16 7.80 -0.71 11.59
N GLU A 17 6.62 -1.30 11.48
CA GLU A 17 5.45 -0.67 10.83
C GLU A 17 4.80 0.40 11.72
N SER A 18 4.99 0.30 13.05
CA SER A 18 4.52 1.25 14.05
C SER A 18 5.65 1.67 14.99
N ARG A 19 5.54 2.86 15.57
CA ARG A 19 6.54 3.38 16.52
C ARG A 19 6.52 2.51 17.79
N GLN A 20 7.63 1.84 18.07
CA GLN A 20 7.86 1.04 19.28
C GLN A 20 8.63 1.83 20.34
N HIS A 21 9.56 2.70 19.91
CA HIS A 21 10.41 3.50 20.79
C HIS A 21 10.51 4.95 20.31
N ASP A 22 10.73 5.88 21.24
CA ASP A 22 10.73 7.31 20.94
C ASP A 22 11.98 7.78 20.16
N THR A 23 13.02 6.94 20.11
CA THR A 23 14.28 7.19 19.39
C THR A 23 14.25 6.75 17.92
N GLN A 24 13.13 6.22 17.44
CA GLN A 24 13.02 5.69 16.09
C GLN A 24 12.88 6.80 15.05
N GLU A 25 13.72 6.72 14.02
CA GLU A 25 13.66 7.62 12.88
C GLU A 25 12.53 7.20 11.93
N TYR A 26 11.87 8.18 11.33
CA TYR A 26 10.81 7.95 10.37
C TYR A 26 11.36 7.89 8.95
N MET A 27 11.06 6.82 8.21
CA MET A 27 11.51 6.64 6.84
C MET A 27 10.38 6.17 5.91
N SER A 28 10.40 6.65 4.66
CA SER A 28 9.50 6.13 3.63
C SER A 28 9.87 4.69 3.26
N MET A 29 8.86 3.86 2.99
CA MET A 29 9.08 2.49 2.48
C MET A 29 9.72 2.49 1.09
N ASP A 30 9.60 3.60 0.35
CA ASP A 30 10.19 3.77 -0.99
C ASP A 30 11.66 4.20 -0.95
N ASN A 31 12.27 4.35 0.23
CA ASN A 31 13.65 4.74 0.35
C ASN A 31 14.59 3.60 -0.11
N VAL A 32 15.56 3.94 -0.97
CA VAL A 32 16.56 3.01 -1.52
C VAL A 32 17.39 2.35 -0.41
N GLU A 33 17.69 3.08 0.66
CA GLU A 33 18.45 2.58 1.81
C GLU A 33 17.68 1.48 2.55
N LEU A 34 16.39 1.70 2.82
CA LEU A 34 15.53 0.73 3.51
C LEU A 34 15.29 -0.52 2.66
N THR A 35 15.04 -0.34 1.36
CA THR A 35 14.88 -1.47 0.43
C THR A 35 16.16 -2.28 0.30
N THR A 36 17.33 -1.64 0.29
CA THR A 36 18.63 -2.33 0.29
C THR A 36 18.86 -3.09 1.58
N PHE A 37 18.56 -2.49 2.73
CA PHE A 37 18.64 -3.15 4.03
C PHE A 37 17.76 -4.41 4.05
N ILE A 38 16.48 -4.29 3.68
CA ILE A 38 15.54 -5.44 3.63
C ILE A 38 16.06 -6.55 2.72
N GLN A 39 16.62 -6.22 1.56
CA GLN A 39 17.19 -7.22 0.65
C GLN A 39 18.40 -7.96 1.22
N GLN A 40 19.16 -7.33 2.13
CA GLN A 40 20.39 -7.86 2.71
C GLN A 40 20.18 -8.55 4.06
N SER A 41 19.22 -8.10 4.87
CA SER A 41 19.07 -8.50 6.28
C SER A 41 17.89 -9.44 6.56
N ALA A 42 16.94 -9.57 5.64
CA ALA A 42 15.66 -10.13 6.01
C ALA A 42 15.62 -11.66 5.95
N THR A 43 15.21 -12.24 7.07
CA THR A 43 14.69 -13.61 7.12
C THR A 43 13.45 -13.69 6.21
N SER A 44 13.18 -14.85 5.59
CA SER A 44 12.11 -15.03 4.59
C SER A 44 10.70 -14.56 5.01
N GLN A 45 10.46 -14.31 6.30
CA GLN A 45 9.19 -13.85 6.84
C GLN A 45 9.04 -12.31 6.80
N GLU A 46 10.12 -11.55 7.05
CA GLU A 46 10.12 -10.08 7.04
C GLU A 46 10.10 -9.54 5.61
N VAL A 47 10.84 -10.18 4.69
CA VAL A 47 10.73 -9.90 3.24
C VAL A 47 9.29 -10.05 2.77
N LYS A 48 8.61 -11.13 3.19
CA LYS A 48 7.22 -11.39 2.80
C LYS A 48 6.27 -10.33 3.32
N ALA A 49 6.46 -9.86 4.56
CA ALA A 49 5.63 -8.81 5.13
C ALA A 49 5.79 -7.48 4.38
N VAL A 50 7.03 -7.05 4.11
CA VAL A 50 7.29 -5.83 3.33
C VAL A 50 6.78 -5.96 1.91
N LEU A 51 7.06 -7.08 1.23
CA LEU A 51 6.58 -7.32 -0.13
C LEU A 51 5.05 -7.31 -0.17
N SER A 52 4.39 -7.98 0.78
CA SER A 52 2.93 -7.96 0.90
C SER A 52 2.38 -6.54 1.11
N SER A 53 3.05 -5.71 1.92
CA SER A 53 2.63 -4.32 2.13
C SER A 53 2.83 -3.46 0.86
N SER A 54 3.94 -3.66 0.14
CA SER A 54 4.24 -2.99 -1.12
C SER A 54 3.26 -3.41 -2.23
N ASP A 55 2.90 -4.70 -2.27
CA ASP A 55 1.94 -5.24 -3.22
C ASP A 55 0.55 -4.62 -3.00
N VAL A 56 0.13 -4.39 -1.75
CA VAL A 56 -1.15 -3.71 -1.46
C VAL A 56 -1.16 -2.29 -2.02
N ALA A 57 -0.07 -1.54 -1.87
CA ALA A 57 0.07 -0.20 -2.43
C ALA A 57 0.07 -0.23 -3.97
N LEU A 58 0.83 -1.16 -4.57
CA LEU A 58 0.93 -1.32 -6.01
C LEU A 58 -0.41 -1.69 -6.66
N VAL A 59 -1.19 -2.58 -6.04
CA VAL A 59 -2.49 -2.99 -6.59
C VAL A 59 -3.44 -1.79 -6.71
N ARG A 60 -3.39 -0.83 -5.78
CA ARG A 60 -4.20 0.40 -5.87
C ARG A 60 -3.80 1.26 -7.07
N VAL A 61 -2.50 1.43 -7.28
CA VAL A 61 -1.96 2.17 -8.43
C VAL A 61 -2.33 1.48 -9.75
N LEU A 62 -2.27 0.14 -9.79
CA LEU A 62 -2.67 -0.64 -10.98
C LEU A 62 -4.16 -0.49 -11.28
N GLU A 63 -5.02 -0.52 -10.27
CA GLU A 63 -6.46 -0.31 -10.41
C GLU A 63 -6.76 1.09 -11.00
N ASP A 64 -6.13 2.13 -10.44
CA ASP A 64 -6.31 3.51 -10.93
C ASP A 64 -5.75 3.69 -12.36
N LEU A 65 -4.64 3.01 -12.69
CA LEU A 65 -4.09 2.98 -14.05
C LEU A 65 -5.05 2.29 -15.02
N ILE A 66 -5.59 1.12 -14.66
CA ILE A 66 -6.55 0.37 -15.49
C ILE A 66 -7.78 1.24 -15.76
N ASN A 67 -8.35 1.85 -14.72
CA ASN A 67 -9.50 2.75 -14.85
C ASN A 67 -9.16 3.95 -15.76
N THR A 68 -7.98 4.56 -15.58
CA THR A 68 -7.51 5.64 -16.46
C THR A 68 -7.41 5.22 -17.93
N LEU A 69 -6.91 4.01 -18.21
CA LEU A 69 -6.80 3.50 -19.57
C LEU A 69 -8.17 3.20 -20.19
N ILE A 70 -9.12 2.71 -19.38
CA ILE A 70 -10.52 2.49 -19.79
C ILE A 70 -11.20 3.82 -20.10
N ASP A 71 -11.09 4.82 -19.21
CA ASP A 71 -11.68 6.15 -19.37
C ASP A 71 -11.14 6.86 -20.62
N LYS A 72 -9.84 6.67 -20.91
CA LYS A 72 -9.22 7.17 -22.14
C LYS A 72 -9.53 6.32 -23.37
N ASN A 73 -10.35 5.29 -23.26
CA ASN A 73 -10.70 4.34 -24.33
C ASN A 73 -9.47 3.68 -24.99
N ILE A 74 -8.38 3.50 -24.23
CA ILE A 74 -7.15 2.83 -24.72
C ILE A 74 -7.31 1.31 -24.66
N ILE A 75 -8.00 0.81 -23.63
CA ILE A 75 -8.40 -0.60 -23.49
C ILE A 75 -9.88 -0.65 -23.10
N GLN A 76 -10.55 -1.76 -23.40
CA GLN A 76 -11.88 -2.07 -22.86
C GLN A 76 -11.75 -3.01 -21.67
N PHE A 77 -12.70 -2.94 -20.73
CA PHE A 77 -12.74 -3.88 -19.60
C PHE A 77 -12.78 -5.35 -20.05
N THR A 78 -13.45 -5.61 -21.17
CA THR A 78 -13.56 -6.95 -21.79
C THR A 78 -12.27 -7.46 -22.42
N ASP A 79 -11.26 -6.60 -22.61
CA ASP A 79 -9.95 -6.99 -23.13
C ASP A 79 -9.11 -7.70 -22.07
N LEU A 80 -9.48 -7.55 -20.79
CA LEU A 80 -8.81 -8.21 -19.67
C LEU A 80 -9.27 -9.68 -19.56
N PRO A 81 -8.42 -10.61 -19.09
CA PRO A 81 -8.85 -11.98 -18.79
C PRO A 81 -10.02 -12.01 -17.81
N LEU A 82 -10.93 -12.98 -17.95
CA LEU A 82 -12.14 -13.09 -17.11
C LEU A 82 -11.82 -13.07 -15.61
N VAL A 83 -10.74 -13.76 -15.21
CA VAL A 83 -10.25 -13.77 -13.82
C VAL A 83 -9.84 -12.39 -13.33
N ALA A 84 -9.26 -11.55 -14.19
CA ALA A 84 -8.88 -10.17 -13.86
C ALA A 84 -10.12 -9.27 -13.77
N GLN A 85 -11.09 -9.46 -14.66
CA GLN A 85 -12.38 -8.76 -14.61
C GLN A 85 -13.11 -9.01 -13.28
N ASP A 86 -13.24 -10.28 -12.88
CA ASP A 86 -13.89 -10.65 -11.61
C ASP A 86 -13.19 -10.03 -10.39
N LYS A 87 -11.85 -10.04 -10.39
CA LYS A 87 -11.05 -9.45 -9.30
C LYS A 87 -11.23 -7.94 -9.22
N LEU A 88 -11.19 -7.23 -10.36
CA LEU A 88 -11.39 -5.78 -10.41
C LEU A 88 -12.81 -5.41 -9.97
N ALA A 89 -13.83 -6.11 -10.47
CA ALA A 89 -15.22 -5.86 -10.11
C ALA A 89 -15.50 -6.08 -8.60
N ASN A 90 -14.93 -7.12 -8.01
CA ASN A 90 -15.04 -7.35 -6.57
C ASN A 90 -14.35 -6.26 -5.75
N ARG A 91 -13.20 -5.79 -6.21
CA ARG A 91 -12.42 -4.75 -5.53
C ARG A 91 -13.11 -3.40 -5.59
N GLU A 92 -13.66 -3.01 -6.74
CA GLU A 92 -14.48 -1.81 -6.92
C GLU A 92 -15.71 -1.82 -6.01
N LYS A 93 -16.41 -2.97 -5.88
CA LYS A 93 -17.53 -3.09 -4.93
C LYS A 93 -17.11 -2.84 -3.49
N ILE A 94 -16.00 -3.45 -3.06
CA ILE A 94 -15.47 -3.27 -1.69
C ILE A 94 -15.09 -1.80 -1.45
N ARG A 95 -14.42 -1.17 -2.42
CA ARG A 95 -14.04 0.25 -2.38
C ARG A 95 -15.27 1.15 -2.31
N GLY A 96 -16.28 0.90 -3.14
CA GLY A 96 -17.54 1.64 -3.14
C GLY A 96 -18.29 1.52 -1.81
N HIS A 97 -18.34 0.32 -1.22
CA HIS A 97 -18.92 0.11 0.11
C HIS A 97 -18.16 0.88 1.20
N LEU A 98 -16.82 0.83 1.19
CA LEU A 98 -16.01 1.55 2.18
C LEU A 98 -16.17 3.07 2.05
N THR A 99 -16.14 3.60 0.82
CA THR A 99 -16.36 5.03 0.54
C THR A 99 -17.76 5.47 0.96
N SER A 100 -18.78 4.64 0.72
CA SER A 100 -20.15 4.92 1.16
C SER A 100 -20.29 4.93 2.69
N LEU A 101 -19.58 4.05 3.40
CA LEU A 101 -19.55 4.05 4.87
C LEU A 101 -18.82 5.27 5.41
N ASP A 102 -17.70 5.66 4.79
CA ASP A 102 -16.91 6.83 5.17
C ASP A 102 -17.70 8.14 4.97
N ASN A 103 -18.44 8.25 3.87
CA ASN A 103 -19.37 9.36 3.63
C ASN A 103 -20.50 9.39 4.67
N LEU A 104 -21.08 8.24 5.04
CA LEU A 104 -22.13 8.18 6.06
C LEU A 104 -21.63 8.56 7.46
N MET A 105 -20.36 8.29 7.77
CA MET A 105 -19.73 8.70 9.03
C MET A 105 -19.32 10.18 9.01
N SER A 106 -19.06 10.74 7.82
CA SER A 106 -18.69 12.15 7.63
C SER A 106 -19.90 13.09 7.64
N ASP A 107 -21.09 12.59 7.30
CA ASP A 107 -22.34 13.35 7.31
C ASP A 107 -22.92 13.60 8.74
N ASP A 108 -22.27 13.10 9.81
CA ASP A 108 -22.69 13.31 11.21
C ASP A 108 -22.04 14.54 11.89
N GLU A 109 -21.18 15.30 11.19
CA GLU A 109 -20.66 16.62 11.65
C GLU A 109 -21.44 17.82 11.08
N GLY A 110 -22.74 17.65 10.85
CA GLY A 110 -23.53 18.64 10.11
C GLY A 110 -24.98 18.84 10.54
N ILE A 111 -25.36 18.58 11.80
CA ILE A 111 -26.67 19.01 12.32
C ILE A 111 -26.55 19.62 13.73
N LEU A 112 -26.73 20.96 13.76
CA LEU A 112 -26.88 21.94 14.86
C LEU A 112 -25.62 22.68 15.35
#